data_AF-A0A965J3U7-F1
#
_entry.id   AF-A0A965J3U7-F1
#
_cell.length_a   1.000
_cell.length_b   1.000
_cell.length_c   1.000
_cell.angle_alpha   90.00
_cell.angle_beta   90.00
_cell.angle_gamma   90.00
#
_symmetry.space_group_name_H-M   'P 1'
#
loop_
_entity.id
_entity.type
_entity.pdbx_description
1 polymer ?
#
loop_
_entity_poly.entity_id
_entity_poly.type
_entity_poly.pdbx_seq_one_letter_code
_entity_poly.pdbx_strand_id
1 'polypeptide(L)' 'VWIRIFPDKPVTSKPAEVRMGKGKGAPSHWVAVIKPGRIMFEADGVPYEIAKEAMRLAAQKLPVKCKFVVRNDYVIPA' A
#
# COMPACT_ATOMS: atom_id res chain seq x y z
N VAL A 1 8.53 -7.54 9.65
CA VAL A 1 7.76 -6.90 8.55
C VAL A 1 8.05 -5.41 8.58
N TRP A 2 8.42 -4.82 7.44
CA TRP A 2 8.63 -3.39 7.30
C TRP A 2 7.57 -2.79 6.38
N ILE A 3 7.03 -1.64 6.78
CA ILE A 3 6.10 -0.84 5.97
C ILE A 3 6.90 0.35 5.42
N ARG A 4 6.99 0.47 4.09
CA ARG A 4 7.85 1.44 3.39
C ARG A 4 7.10 2.64 2.84
N ILE A 5 5.82 2.73 3.19
CA ILE A 5 4.89 3.78 2.80
C ILE A 5 4.22 4.34 4.05
N PHE A 6 3.87 5.62 4.02
CA PHE A 6 3.21 6.29 5.13
C PHE A 6 2.07 7.15 4.59
N PRO A 7 0.88 7.15 5.22
CA PRO A 7 -0.24 7.96 4.79
C PRO A 7 -0.10 9.40 5.31
N ASP A 8 0.71 10.21 4.62
CA ASP A 8 1.02 11.60 4.96
C ASP A 8 0.12 12.63 4.26
N LYS A 9 -0.65 12.22 3.25
CA LYS A 9 -1.49 13.13 2.48
C LYS A 9 -2.96 13.09 2.92
N PRO A 10 -3.54 14.21 3.40
CA PRO A 10 -4.95 14.24 3.74
C PRO A 10 -5.82 14.38 2.47
N VAL A 11 -6.88 13.58 2.38
CA VAL A 11 -7.95 13.69 1.38
C VAL A 11 -9.17 14.30 2.05
N THR A 12 -9.80 15.27 1.40
CA THR A 12 -10.98 15.98 1.94
C THR A 12 -12.25 15.53 1.24
N SER A 13 -13.38 15.51 1.96
CA SER A 13 -14.70 15.24 1.38
C SER A 13 -15.72 16.30 1.80
N LYS A 14 -16.71 16.56 0.97
CA LYS A 14 -17.91 17.31 1.35
C LYS A 14 -18.99 16.34 1.84
N PRO A 15 -19.81 16.71 2.83
CA PRO A 15 -20.96 15.90 3.22
C PRO A 15 -21.88 15.62 2.03
N ALA A 16 -22.64 14.53 2.11
CA ALA A 16 -23.73 14.31 1.19
C ALA A 16 -24.75 15.46 1.29
N GLU A 17 -25.57 15.67 0.24
CA GLU A 17 -26.70 16.60 0.22
C GLU A 17 -26.36 18.11 0.18
N VAL A 18 -25.08 18.49 0.03
CA VAL A 18 -24.68 19.91 -0.16
C VAL A 18 -24.46 20.27 -1.63
N ARG A 19 -24.83 21.50 -2.01
CA ARG A 19 -24.49 22.04 -3.35
C ARG A 19 -22.99 22.28 -3.50
N MET A 20 -22.53 22.30 -4.76
CA MET A 20 -21.15 22.67 -5.11
C MET A 20 -20.83 24.13 -4.71
N GLY A 21 -19.54 24.46 -4.54
CA GLY A 21 -19.08 25.76 -4.03
C GLY A 21 -18.81 25.78 -2.53
N LYS A 22 -18.72 26.97 -1.92
CA LYS A 22 -18.47 27.20 -0.46
C LYS A 22 -17.13 26.68 0.09
N GLY A 23 -16.11 26.53 -0.76
CA GLY A 23 -14.75 26.16 -0.36
C GLY A 23 -14.48 24.64 -0.31
N LYS A 24 -13.36 24.26 0.32
CA LYS A 24 -12.87 22.89 0.45
C LYS A 24 -13.55 22.18 1.64
N GLY A 25 -13.82 20.88 1.51
CA GLY A 25 -14.40 20.07 2.59
C GLY A 25 -13.41 19.78 3.71
N ALA A 26 -13.91 19.17 4.80
CA ALA A 26 -13.07 18.71 5.90
C ALA A 26 -12.22 17.48 5.49
N PRO A 27 -11.06 17.23 6.13
CA PRO A 27 -10.30 15.99 5.95
C PRO A 27 -11.17 14.76 6.29
N SER A 28 -11.19 13.77 5.39
CA SER A 28 -11.94 12.52 5.57
C SER A 28 -11.04 11.34 5.90
N HIS A 29 -9.89 11.21 5.22
CA HIS A 29 -8.91 10.15 5.48
C HIS A 29 -7.52 10.56 4.97
N TRP A 30 -6.51 9.76 5.32
CA TRP A 30 -5.13 9.94 4.89
C TRP A 30 -4.76 8.86 3.88
N VAL A 31 -3.98 9.23 2.87
CA VAL A 31 -3.55 8.33 1.80
C VAL A 31 -2.05 8.38 1.62
N ALA A 32 -1.46 7.25 1.22
CA ALA A 32 -0.10 7.19 0.72
C ALA A 32 -0.12 7.29 -0.80
N VAL A 33 0.71 8.17 -1.38
CA VAL A 33 0.83 8.29 -2.84
C VAL A 33 1.77 7.22 -3.36
N ILE A 34 1.25 6.29 -4.17
CA ILE A 34 2.03 5.17 -4.73
C ILE A 34 2.18 5.35 -6.25
N LYS A 35 3.42 5.24 -6.74
CA LYS A 35 3.76 5.20 -8.17
C LYS A 35 4.22 3.78 -8.56
N PRO A 36 4.08 3.37 -9.84
CA PRO A 36 4.60 2.08 -10.30
C PRO A 36 6.08 1.89 -9.96
N GLY A 37 6.44 0.70 -9.49
CA GLY A 37 7.81 0.36 -9.06
C GLY A 37 8.13 0.64 -7.59
N ARG A 38 7.21 1.25 -6.82
CA ARG A 38 7.41 1.48 -5.39
C ARG A 38 7.27 0.18 -4.57
N ILE A 39 8.27 -0.13 -3.73
CA ILE A 39 8.17 -1.19 -2.72
C ILE A 39 7.33 -0.67 -1.54
N MET A 40 6.26 -1.40 -1.19
CA MET A 40 5.32 -1.01 -0.12
C MET A 40 5.57 -1.76 1.19
N PHE A 41 5.85 -3.06 1.10
CA PHE A 41 6.06 -3.95 2.24
C PHE A 41 7.28 -4.82 2.00
N GLU A 42 8.04 -5.07 3.06
CA GLU A 42 9.17 -6.00 3.06
C GLU A 42 8.99 -7.00 4.22
N ALA A 43 9.39 -8.25 3.99
CA ALA A 43 9.41 -9.29 5.00
C ALA A 43 10.78 -9.96 5.02
N ASP A 44 11.19 -10.36 6.21
CA ASP A 44 12.44 -11.08 6.51
C ASP A 44 12.19 -11.92 7.77
N GLY A 45 13.04 -12.92 8.02
CA GLY A 45 12.94 -13.82 9.17
C GLY A 45 11.93 -14.95 9.02
N VAL A 46 11.45 -15.22 7.80
CA VAL A 46 10.54 -16.34 7.50
C VAL A 46 10.98 -17.05 6.20
N PRO A 47 10.67 -18.35 6.04
CA PRO A 47 10.89 -19.08 4.78
C PRO A 47 10.21 -18.43 3.57
N TYR A 48 10.79 -18.64 2.39
CA TYR A 48 10.32 -18.06 1.12
C TYR A 48 8.84 -18.35 0.83
N GLU A 49 8.39 -19.61 1.01
CA GLU A 49 7.00 -20.00 0.75
C GLU A 49 6.01 -19.27 1.66
N ILE A 50 6.38 -19.07 2.93
CA ILE A 50 5.57 -18.32 3.90
C ILE A 50 5.54 -16.83 3.52
N ALA A 51 6.68 -16.25 3.15
CA ALA A 51 6.76 -14.86 2.69
C ALA A 51 5.89 -14.63 1.44
N LYS A 52 5.98 -15.52 0.46
CA LYS A 52 5.25 -15.46 -0.80
C LYS A 52 3.74 -15.52 -0.57
N GLU A 53 3.27 -16.45 0.25
CA GLU A 53 1.85 -16.60 0.55
C GLU A 53 1.31 -15.42 1.37
N ALA A 54 2.05 -14.95 2.37
CA ALA A 54 1.68 -13.76 3.14
C ALA A 54 1.56 -12.51 2.25
N MET A 55 2.52 -12.30 1.33
CA MET A 55 2.48 -11.18 0.39
C MET A 55 1.35 -11.32 -0.66
N ARG A 56 1.03 -12.55 -1.07
CA ARG A 56 -0.12 -12.83 -1.95
C ARG A 56 -1.44 -12.43 -1.29
N LEU A 57 -1.63 -12.77 -0.01
CA LEU A 57 -2.81 -12.39 0.76
C LEU A 57 -2.89 -10.87 0.98
N ALA A 58 -1.76 -10.22 1.29
CA ALA A 58 -1.69 -8.77 1.42
C ALA A 58 -2.08 -8.05 0.12
N ALA A 59 -1.60 -8.54 -1.03
CA ALA A 59 -1.93 -7.96 -2.34
C ALA A 59 -3.45 -7.94 -2.64
N GLN A 60 -4.22 -8.91 -2.13
CA GLN A 60 -5.69 -8.95 -2.31
C GLN A 60 -6.43 -7.83 -1.56
N LYS A 61 -5.75 -7.14 -0.62
CA LYS A 61 -6.34 -6.04 0.15
C LYS A 61 -5.98 -4.67 -0.42
N LEU A 62 -5.13 -4.63 -1.45
CA LEU A 62 -4.65 -3.40 -2.05
C LEU A 62 -5.39 -3.12 -3.37
N PRO A 63 -5.75 -1.86 -3.66
CA PRO A 63 -6.49 -1.49 -4.87
C PRO A 63 -5.60 -1.41 -6.13
N VAL A 64 -4.42 -2.04 -6.13
CA VAL A 64 -3.42 -1.95 -7.21
C VAL A 64 -2.82 -3.31 -7.53
N LYS A 65 -2.42 -3.51 -8.79
CA LYS A 65 -1.68 -4.71 -9.20
C LYS A 65 -0.31 -4.71 -8.50
N CYS A 66 -0.03 -5.79 -7.78
CA CYS A 66 1.22 -5.97 -7.05
C CYS A 66 2.09 -7.04 -7.72
N LYS A 67 3.41 -6.91 -7.57
CA LYS A 67 4.39 -7.93 -7.97
C LYS A 67 5.20 -8.32 -6.74
N PHE A 68 5.31 -9.62 -6.49
CA PHE A 68 6.24 -10.15 -5.49
C PHE A 68 7.67 -10.13 -6.06
N VAL A 69 8.62 -9.62 -5.28
CA VAL A 69 10.03 -9.54 -5.64
C VAL A 69 10.88 -9.99 -4.46
N VAL A 70 12.04 -10.56 -4.75
CA VAL A 70 13.09 -10.85 -3.78
C VAL A 70 14.23 -9.86 -3.96
N ARG A 71 15.06 -9.66 -2.93
CA ARG A 71 16.29 -8.88 -3.12
C ARG A 71 17.23 -9.59 -4.10
N ASN A 72 18.03 -8.83 -4.83
CA ASN A 72 18.90 -9.38 -5.88
C ASN A 72 19.98 -10.34 -5.35
N ASP A 73 20.37 -10.18 -4.09
CA ASP A 73 21.35 -11.02 -3.37
C ASP A 73 20.71 -12.26 -2.71
N TYR A 74 19.38 -12.40 -2.76
CA TYR A 74 18.68 -13.54 -2.17
C TYR A 74 18.70 -14.76 -3.10
N VAL A 75 19.23 -15.87 -2.61
CA VAL A 75 19.15 -17.16 -3.31
C VAL A 75 17.80 -17.79 -3.03
N ILE A 76 16.97 -17.95 -4.06
CA ILE A 76 15.69 -18.63 -3.96
C ILE A 76 15.95 -20.11 -3.63
N PRO A 77 15.43 -20.64 -2.51
CA PRO A 77 15.55 -22.06 -2.22
C PRO A 77 14.85 -22.87 -3.31
N ALA A 78 15.49 -23.95 -3.74
CA ALA A 78 14.99 -24.87 -4.77
C ALA A 78 13.71 -25.59 -4.33
#